data_AF-A0AAU3G663-F1
#
_entry.id   AF-A0AAU3G663-F1
#
_cell.length_a   1.000
_cell.length_b   1.000
_cell.length_c   1.000
_cell.angle_alpha   90.00
_cell.angle_beta   90.00
_cell.angle_gamma   90.00
#
_symmetry.space_group_name_H-M   'P 1'
#
loop_
_entity.id
_entity.type
_entity.pdbx_description
1 polymer ?
#
loop_
_entity_poly.entity_id
_entity_poly.type
_entity_poly.pdbx_seq_one_letter_code
_entity_poly.pdbx_strand_id
1 'polypeptide(L)'
;MSDGHGSTPATPPGWAENQPPPYSGQDRTPWTAPGGSGPPAGEPAPSPGQTPYDQPGYGRPGYGQAPDGQAAPVPPGHDPNAQAPHQPSYGQGPYGPYGQAPAYGQPYGYRPPPQALRPGIIPLRPLGLGDILDGTIKLIRSNPKATLGLSAIAAAIGTLPLAVGQAVYYRSMGDLLANPAAIEPGAGVPMGGLIAQLGGAVLSMIVQFFLVTMLTGVLTRVLGRSVFGGRITIGEAWRLTRSRLAALFGLALLTGLIALAPLAVGVALLVALGAAGASVTAILLTGLVLVLAYVAYALFISTRFSLAAAAVVLERRGVVDSMRRSWGLVSGDFWRVLGILILTQLLVGVLGGVLSVPVNIISIVVSFGGQGSVAATVVTTILFTVGGILSSMITYPIQAGVNGLLYTDRRMRAEAFDLVLQTAAIEQQRQGWVPATADDLWHPSHAAGPHASGPTGPHGPGPGGPYGAGPYAPGPYAPGPAGPHTTGTPGAP
;
A
#
# COMPACT_ATOMS: atom_id res chain seq x y z
N MET A 1 -51.92 -33.98 22.01
CA MET A 1 -50.50 -33.59 22.05
C MET A 1 -49.84 -34.22 20.84
N SER A 2 -49.31 -33.39 19.94
CA SER A 2 -48.71 -33.84 18.69
C SER A 2 -47.83 -32.72 18.14
N ASP A 3 -46.66 -32.55 18.77
CA ASP A 3 -45.64 -31.61 18.29
C ASP A 3 -44.64 -32.36 17.42
N GLY A 4 -44.50 -31.91 16.18
CA GLY A 4 -43.55 -32.47 15.23
C GLY A 4 -42.22 -31.74 15.29
N HIS A 5 -41.13 -32.50 15.40
CA HIS A 5 -39.80 -32.02 15.03
C HIS A 5 -39.25 -32.91 13.91
N GLY A 6 -38.85 -32.28 12.80
CA GLY A 6 -38.33 -32.95 11.62
C GLY A 6 -36.94 -33.54 11.83
N SER A 7 -36.59 -34.51 10.99
CA SER A 7 -35.28 -35.16 10.96
C SER A 7 -34.14 -34.18 10.69
N THR A 8 -33.01 -34.39 11.37
CA THR A 8 -31.76 -33.67 11.12
C THR A 8 -31.18 -34.00 9.74
N PRO A 9 -30.46 -33.07 9.08
CA PRO A 9 -29.79 -33.35 7.81
C PRO A 9 -28.66 -34.37 7.98
N ALA A 10 -28.52 -35.28 7.01
CA ALA A 10 -27.45 -36.27 7.00
C ALA A 10 -26.07 -35.62 6.75
N THR A 11 -25.03 -36.23 7.32
CA THR A 11 -23.63 -35.81 7.22
C THR A 11 -23.10 -35.90 5.77
N PRO A 12 -22.35 -34.90 5.26
CA PRO A 12 -21.75 -34.98 3.92
C PRO A 12 -20.70 -36.09 3.78
N PRO A 13 -20.52 -36.69 2.58
CA PRO A 13 -19.53 -37.74 2.38
C PRO A 13 -18.10 -37.25 2.64
N GLY A 14 -17.36 -37.96 3.50
CA GLY A 14 -15.96 -37.68 3.83
C GLY A 14 -15.67 -37.30 5.29
N TRP A 15 -16.69 -37.22 6.16
CA TRP A 15 -16.53 -37.03 7.60
C TRP A 15 -16.44 -38.37 8.34
N ALA A 16 -15.55 -38.46 9.33
CA ALA A 16 -15.43 -39.62 10.20
C ALA A 16 -16.40 -39.50 11.38
N GLU A 17 -16.97 -40.63 11.80
CA GLU A 17 -18.06 -40.74 12.79
C GLU A 17 -17.71 -40.18 14.19
N ASN A 18 -16.42 -40.00 14.49
CA ASN A 18 -15.91 -39.46 15.76
C ASN A 18 -15.62 -37.94 15.74
N GLN A 19 -16.04 -37.19 14.73
CA GLN A 19 -15.94 -35.73 14.71
C GLN A 19 -17.29 -35.08 15.10
N PRO A 20 -17.31 -34.14 16.08
CA PRO A 20 -18.57 -33.53 16.52
C PRO A 20 -19.21 -32.68 15.41
N PRO A 21 -20.54 -32.70 15.27
CA PRO A 21 -21.24 -32.03 14.18
C PRO A 21 -21.16 -30.50 14.29
N PRO A 22 -21.27 -29.74 13.17
CA PRO A 22 -20.91 -28.31 13.12
C PRO A 22 -21.79 -27.34 13.93
N TYR A 23 -22.79 -27.86 14.66
CA TYR A 23 -23.84 -27.07 15.31
C TYR A 23 -23.99 -27.35 16.81
N SER A 24 -23.22 -28.29 17.39
CA SER A 24 -23.22 -28.55 18.84
C SER A 24 -22.08 -27.79 19.53
N GLY A 25 -22.31 -26.50 19.80
CA GLY A 25 -21.43 -25.67 20.62
C GLY A 25 -22.24 -24.80 21.58
N GLN A 26 -22.42 -25.25 22.82
CA GLN A 26 -23.12 -24.50 23.88
C GLN A 26 -22.24 -23.45 24.57
N ASP A 27 -20.94 -23.39 24.26
CA ASP A 27 -20.01 -22.39 24.79
C ASP A 27 -20.05 -21.08 23.99
N ARG A 28 -21.16 -20.35 24.12
CA ARG A 28 -21.20 -18.91 23.80
C ARG A 28 -21.35 -18.11 25.09
N THR A 29 -20.23 -17.58 25.58
CA THR A 29 -20.28 -16.44 26.50
C THR A 29 -21.01 -15.28 25.82
N PRO A 30 -22.04 -14.67 26.43
CA PRO A 30 -22.63 -13.46 25.91
C PRO A 30 -21.58 -12.34 25.86
N TRP A 31 -21.57 -11.56 24.79
CA TRP A 31 -20.62 -10.46 24.65
C TRP A 31 -20.93 -9.34 25.65
N THR A 32 -20.01 -9.07 26.56
CA THR A 32 -20.14 -7.99 27.56
C THR A 32 -19.49 -6.70 27.05
N ALA A 33 -20.20 -5.57 27.15
CA ALA A 33 -19.65 -4.27 26.80
C ALA A 33 -18.50 -3.86 27.74
N PRO A 34 -17.40 -3.25 27.24
CA PRO A 34 -16.30 -2.80 28.10
C PRO A 34 -16.76 -1.63 29.01
N GLY A 35 -16.84 -1.86 30.32
CA GLY A 35 -17.11 -0.81 31.30
C GLY A 35 -17.89 -1.21 32.57
N GLY A 36 -18.44 -2.42 32.65
CA GLY A 36 -19.20 -2.87 33.83
C GLY A 36 -18.42 -3.82 34.73
N SER A 37 -18.08 -3.40 35.96
CA SER A 37 -17.56 -4.27 37.02
C SER A 37 -18.72 -4.96 37.76
N GLY A 38 -18.86 -6.28 37.58
CA GLY A 38 -19.80 -7.14 38.33
C GLY A 38 -19.05 -8.20 39.15
N PRO A 39 -19.57 -8.64 40.31
CA PRO A 39 -18.87 -9.51 41.24
C PRO A 39 -18.89 -11.00 40.84
N PRO A 40 -17.87 -11.80 41.20
CA PRO A 40 -17.90 -13.26 41.07
C PRO A 40 -18.73 -13.91 42.21
N ALA A 41 -19.29 -15.09 41.94
CA ALA A 41 -20.16 -15.83 42.87
C ALA A 41 -19.61 -17.23 43.22
N GLY A 42 -19.80 -17.65 44.48
CA GLY A 42 -19.65 -19.03 45.00
C GLY A 42 -18.21 -19.57 45.07
N GLU A 43 -17.54 -19.56 46.23
CA GLU A 43 -17.60 -20.54 47.35
C GLU A 43 -16.79 -21.85 47.11
N PRO A 44 -16.06 -22.39 48.11
CA PRO A 44 -16.60 -22.79 49.43
C PRO A 44 -15.87 -22.24 50.67
N ALA A 45 -16.57 -22.31 51.82
CA ALA A 45 -16.17 -21.73 53.10
C ALA A 45 -15.22 -22.61 53.95
N PRO A 46 -14.32 -21.99 54.76
CA PRO A 46 -13.73 -22.59 55.96
C PRO A 46 -14.25 -21.97 57.28
N SER A 47 -14.09 -22.73 58.38
CA SER A 47 -14.71 -22.52 59.70
C SER A 47 -14.28 -21.26 60.47
N PRO A 48 -15.11 -20.77 61.43
CA PRO A 48 -14.81 -19.58 62.23
C PRO A 48 -13.83 -19.85 63.37
N GLY A 49 -12.75 -19.05 63.45
CA GLY A 49 -11.88 -18.99 64.62
C GLY A 49 -10.58 -18.21 64.40
N GLN A 50 -10.23 -17.40 65.40
CA GLN A 50 -8.96 -16.67 65.59
C GLN A 50 -8.77 -15.32 64.86
N THR A 51 -8.40 -14.33 65.67
CA THR A 51 -7.92 -12.97 65.37
C THR A 51 -6.44 -12.88 65.78
N PRO A 52 -5.74 -11.74 65.56
CA PRO A 52 -5.45 -11.00 64.32
C PRO A 52 -3.92 -11.03 64.03
N TYR A 53 -3.41 -10.19 63.11
CA TYR A 53 -2.18 -9.34 63.24
C TYR A 53 -1.52 -8.94 61.89
N ASP A 54 -1.02 -7.70 61.87
CA ASP A 54 0.12 -7.13 61.12
C ASP A 54 0.13 -6.99 59.57
N GLN A 55 -0.10 -5.73 59.16
CA GLN A 55 0.63 -5.00 58.10
C GLN A 55 2.15 -4.88 58.45
N PRO A 56 3.07 -4.40 57.57
CA PRO A 56 2.87 -3.53 56.38
C PRO A 56 3.76 -3.85 55.14
N GLY A 57 3.69 -3.00 54.10
CA GLY A 57 4.91 -2.67 53.33
C GLY A 57 4.78 -2.20 51.87
N TYR A 58 5.03 -0.89 51.64
CA TYR A 58 5.74 -0.26 50.49
C TYR A 58 5.40 -0.63 49.02
N GLY A 59 5.32 0.28 48.04
CA GLY A 59 5.36 1.75 48.05
C GLY A 59 6.02 2.37 46.79
N ARG A 60 5.57 3.58 46.39
CA ARG A 60 6.26 4.58 45.51
C ARG A 60 6.36 4.27 43.98
N PRO A 61 6.75 5.26 43.13
CA PRO A 61 6.18 6.62 43.02
C PRO A 61 6.03 7.10 41.55
N GLY A 62 5.41 8.27 41.34
CA GLY A 62 5.48 9.02 40.07
C GLY A 62 6.50 10.16 40.10
N TYR A 63 6.81 10.73 38.93
CA TYR A 63 7.42 12.06 38.72
C TYR A 63 6.89 12.66 37.41
N GLY A 64 6.78 13.98 37.35
CA GLY A 64 6.44 14.74 36.14
C GLY A 64 7.37 15.94 35.95
N GLN A 65 7.15 16.74 34.90
CA GLN A 65 7.75 18.08 34.71
C GLN A 65 6.91 18.93 33.74
N ALA A 66 6.98 20.26 33.94
CA ALA A 66 6.27 21.33 33.20
C ALA A 66 7.28 22.06 32.27
N PRO A 67 7.10 23.31 31.77
CA PRO A 67 5.98 24.28 31.83
C PRO A 67 5.34 24.45 30.42
N ASP A 68 4.66 25.52 29.97
CA ASP A 68 4.49 26.93 30.39
C ASP A 68 3.11 27.51 30.00
N GLY A 69 2.79 28.72 30.46
CA GLY A 69 1.60 29.46 30.04
C GLY A 69 1.69 30.97 30.29
N GLN A 70 1.00 31.79 29.48
CA GLN A 70 0.87 33.24 29.68
C GLN A 70 -0.56 33.61 30.13
N ALA A 71 -0.66 34.55 31.05
CA ALA A 71 -1.86 34.83 31.84
C ALA A 71 -2.74 35.97 31.28
N ALA A 72 -4.02 35.98 31.67
CA ALA A 72 -4.94 37.13 31.56
C ALA A 72 -5.92 37.16 32.76
N PRO A 73 -6.47 38.33 33.17
CA PRO A 73 -6.82 38.56 34.58
C PRO A 73 -8.33 38.46 34.93
N VAL A 74 -8.60 38.36 36.24
CA VAL A 74 -9.94 38.34 36.87
C VAL A 74 -10.32 39.74 37.39
N PRO A 75 -11.60 40.13 37.31
CA PRO A 75 -12.23 41.02 38.31
C PRO A 75 -13.40 40.35 39.08
N PRO A 76 -13.83 40.86 40.25
CA PRO A 76 -14.30 39.99 41.33
C PRO A 76 -15.71 40.26 41.89
N GLY A 77 -16.18 39.33 42.73
CA GLY A 77 -17.10 39.60 43.85
C GLY A 77 -18.46 38.89 43.79
N HIS A 78 -18.80 38.15 44.87
CA HIS A 78 -19.91 38.43 45.81
C HIS A 78 -19.88 37.42 46.98
N ASP A 79 -20.43 37.81 48.14
CA ASP A 79 -20.17 37.21 49.47
C ASP A 79 -20.78 35.80 49.73
N PRO A 80 -20.24 35.04 50.72
CA PRO A 80 -20.76 33.72 51.10
C PRO A 80 -21.64 33.78 52.36
N ASN A 81 -22.97 33.76 52.21
CA ASN A 81 -23.89 33.25 53.25
C ASN A 81 -25.35 33.16 52.76
N ALA A 82 -25.88 31.93 52.64
CA ALA A 82 -27.31 31.65 52.69
C ALA A 82 -27.53 30.17 53.05
N GLN A 83 -28.40 29.88 54.02
CA GLN A 83 -28.60 28.53 54.53
C GLN A 83 -29.38 27.61 53.57
N ALA A 84 -29.14 26.30 53.69
CA ALA A 84 -30.00 25.26 53.13
C ALA A 84 -31.31 25.12 53.92
N PRO A 85 -32.45 24.91 53.25
CA PRO A 85 -33.62 24.28 53.87
C PRO A 85 -33.90 22.87 53.32
N HIS A 86 -34.34 22.02 54.24
CA HIS A 86 -34.67 20.60 54.11
C HIS A 86 -35.68 20.25 52.99
N GLN A 87 -35.47 19.08 52.36
CA GLN A 87 -36.51 18.37 51.60
C GLN A 87 -37.41 17.54 52.55
N PRO A 88 -38.74 17.60 52.43
CA PRO A 88 -39.64 16.59 52.96
C PRO A 88 -39.85 15.45 51.93
N SER A 89 -39.73 14.20 52.39
CA SER A 89 -40.22 13.03 51.67
C SER A 89 -41.69 12.79 51.99
N TYR A 90 -42.51 12.39 51.00
CA TYR A 90 -43.52 11.30 51.07
C TYR A 90 -44.44 11.31 49.83
N GLY A 91 -44.81 10.12 49.34
CA GLY A 91 -45.95 9.95 48.41
C GLY A 91 -45.73 8.93 47.28
N GLN A 92 -46.29 7.73 47.40
CA GLN A 92 -46.45 6.79 46.26
C GLN A 92 -47.71 7.12 45.43
N GLY A 93 -47.67 6.84 44.13
CA GLY A 93 -48.84 6.82 43.24
C GLY A 93 -48.49 6.27 41.85
N PRO A 94 -49.30 5.40 41.20
CA PRO A 94 -48.87 4.63 40.01
C PRO A 94 -49.64 4.90 38.71
N TYR A 95 -49.05 4.43 37.59
CA TYR A 95 -49.60 4.27 36.22
C TYR A 95 -49.79 5.51 35.32
N GLY A 96 -49.53 5.35 34.00
CA GLY A 96 -50.01 6.24 32.92
C GLY A 96 -48.94 6.79 31.96
N PRO A 97 -48.87 6.38 30.68
CA PRO A 97 -47.73 6.71 29.80
C PRO A 97 -48.05 7.65 28.62
N TYR A 98 -47.95 8.97 28.78
CA TYR A 98 -47.99 9.92 27.64
C TYR A 98 -47.12 11.17 27.80
N GLY A 99 -46.45 11.57 26.72
CA GLY A 99 -46.00 12.95 26.47
C GLY A 99 -44.66 13.39 27.10
N GLN A 100 -43.53 13.04 26.48
CA GLN A 100 -42.32 13.85 26.63
C GLN A 100 -42.32 15.00 25.61
N ALA A 101 -42.48 16.22 26.13
CA ALA A 101 -42.32 17.46 25.38
C ALA A 101 -40.87 17.65 24.89
N PRO A 102 -40.63 18.41 23.81
CA PRO A 102 -39.28 18.63 23.30
C PRO A 102 -38.43 19.42 24.30
N ALA A 103 -37.41 18.75 24.85
CA ALA A 103 -36.42 19.38 25.71
C ALA A 103 -35.54 20.35 24.91
N TYR A 104 -35.93 21.62 24.88
CA TYR A 104 -35.08 22.72 24.41
C TYR A 104 -33.83 22.85 25.30
N GLY A 105 -32.66 23.00 24.68
CA GLY A 105 -31.44 23.40 25.40
C GLY A 105 -30.51 22.26 25.84
N GLN A 106 -30.11 21.38 24.92
CA GLN A 106 -28.79 20.74 25.02
C GLN A 106 -27.76 21.61 24.29
N PRO A 107 -26.61 21.96 24.89
CA PRO A 107 -25.53 22.63 24.18
C PRO A 107 -25.12 21.80 22.96
N TYR A 108 -24.70 22.45 21.87
CA TYR A 108 -24.15 21.77 20.69
C TYR A 108 -22.80 21.12 21.02
N GLY A 109 -22.84 20.00 21.74
CA GLY A 109 -21.70 19.14 21.98
C GLY A 109 -21.13 18.70 20.65
N TYR A 110 -19.82 18.84 20.49
CA TYR A 110 -19.06 18.37 19.34
C TYR A 110 -19.28 16.86 19.19
N ARG A 111 -20.28 16.47 18.38
CA ARG A 111 -20.52 15.07 18.04
C ARG A 111 -19.34 14.64 17.16
N PRO A 112 -18.49 13.69 17.59
CA PRO A 112 -17.37 13.27 16.78
C PRO A 112 -17.88 12.83 15.41
N PRO A 113 -17.22 13.22 14.30
CA PRO A 113 -17.65 12.79 12.98
C PRO A 113 -17.76 11.27 12.94
N PRO A 114 -18.80 10.69 12.30
CA PRO A 114 -19.05 9.26 12.33
C PRO A 114 -17.78 8.51 11.92
N GLN A 115 -17.35 7.58 12.78
CA GLN A 115 -16.10 6.86 12.56
C GLN A 115 -16.23 6.05 11.27
N ALA A 116 -15.44 6.43 10.26
CA ALA A 116 -15.41 5.71 8.99
C ALA A 116 -15.07 4.25 9.24
N LEU A 117 -15.80 3.34 8.59
CA LEU A 117 -15.65 1.90 8.76
C LEU A 117 -14.19 1.49 8.51
N ARG A 118 -13.62 0.70 9.44
CA ARG A 118 -12.23 0.25 9.45
C ARG A 118 -12.15 -1.27 9.68
N PRO A 119 -12.47 -2.11 8.67
CA PRO A 119 -12.41 -3.57 8.82
C PRO A 119 -10.97 -4.11 8.90
N GLY A 120 -10.03 -3.38 8.32
CA GLY A 120 -8.61 -3.72 8.29
C GLY A 120 -7.72 -2.50 8.45
N ILE A 121 -6.67 -2.40 7.64
CA ILE A 121 -5.55 -1.49 7.91
C ILE A 121 -5.81 0.00 7.62
N ILE A 122 -6.86 0.35 6.86
CA ILE A 122 -7.21 1.74 6.49
C ILE A 122 -8.69 2.05 6.72
N PRO A 123 -9.08 3.33 6.90
CA PRO A 123 -10.47 3.74 6.82
C PRO A 123 -11.00 3.64 5.38
N LEU A 124 -12.26 3.24 5.24
CA LEU A 124 -12.95 3.16 3.95
C LEU A 124 -13.52 4.54 3.55
N ARG A 125 -12.63 5.50 3.34
CA ARG A 125 -12.89 6.87 2.86
C ARG A 125 -11.67 7.39 2.11
N PRO A 126 -11.77 8.46 1.30
CA PRO A 126 -10.62 9.18 0.76
C PRO A 126 -9.52 9.43 1.81
N LEU A 127 -8.30 8.97 1.56
CA LEU A 127 -7.23 8.89 2.56
C LEU A 127 -6.55 10.26 2.75
N GLY A 128 -6.21 10.57 4.00
CA GLY A 128 -5.20 11.58 4.31
C GLY A 128 -3.78 11.03 4.12
N LEU A 129 -2.78 11.92 4.07
CA LEU A 129 -1.36 11.54 4.10
C LEU A 129 -1.05 10.65 5.32
N GLY A 130 -1.58 11.02 6.49
CA GLY A 130 -1.43 10.22 7.72
C GLY A 130 -2.03 8.82 7.61
N ASP A 131 -3.23 8.68 7.01
CA ASP A 131 -3.86 7.38 6.77
C ASP A 131 -3.03 6.50 5.80
N ILE A 132 -2.36 7.11 4.80
CA ILE A 132 -1.47 6.41 3.86
C ILE A 132 -0.19 5.91 4.56
N LEU A 133 0.45 6.72 5.40
CA LEU A 133 1.66 6.34 6.12
C LEU A 133 1.39 5.30 7.21
N ASP A 134 0.34 5.49 8.03
CA ASP A 134 -0.10 4.55 9.05
C ASP A 134 -0.58 3.23 8.41
N GLY A 135 -1.36 3.30 7.33
CA GLY A 135 -1.75 2.13 6.53
C GLY A 135 -0.54 1.36 5.99
N THR A 136 0.50 2.05 5.54
CA THR A 136 1.76 1.41 5.07
C THR A 136 2.49 0.68 6.20
N ILE A 137 2.59 1.30 7.38
CA ILE A 137 3.21 0.66 8.57
C ILE A 137 2.38 -0.57 9.01
N LYS A 138 1.05 -0.47 8.99
CA LYS A 138 0.14 -1.59 9.29
C LYS A 138 0.24 -2.71 8.26
N LEU A 139 0.41 -2.40 6.96
CA LEU A 139 0.64 -3.38 5.90
C LEU A 139 1.92 -4.19 6.16
N ILE A 140 3.01 -3.50 6.53
CA ILE A 140 4.30 -4.14 6.86
C ILE A 140 4.17 -4.99 8.12
N ARG A 141 3.55 -4.47 9.21
CA ARG A 141 3.37 -5.19 10.48
C ARG A 141 2.42 -6.39 10.39
N SER A 142 1.41 -6.36 9.52
CA SER A 142 0.45 -7.46 9.34
C SER A 142 1.01 -8.60 8.47
N ASN A 143 1.94 -8.31 7.55
CA ASN A 143 2.52 -9.28 6.62
C ASN A 143 4.06 -9.19 6.52
N PRO A 144 4.82 -9.21 7.64
CA PRO A 144 6.24 -8.86 7.65
C PRO A 144 7.11 -9.81 6.79
N LYS A 145 6.77 -11.10 6.76
CA LYS A 145 7.47 -12.09 5.91
C LYS A 145 7.27 -11.79 4.42
N ALA A 146 6.06 -11.40 4.01
CA ALA A 146 5.75 -11.07 2.63
C ALA A 146 6.38 -9.73 2.19
N THR A 147 6.32 -8.70 3.04
CA THR A 147 6.86 -7.38 2.73
C THR A 147 8.39 -7.34 2.84
N LEU A 148 8.95 -7.63 4.01
CA LEU A 148 10.39 -7.52 4.26
C LEU A 148 11.18 -8.64 3.56
N GLY A 149 10.64 -9.86 3.48
CA GLY A 149 11.31 -10.99 2.82
C GLY A 149 11.49 -10.79 1.32
N LEU A 150 10.43 -10.38 0.61
CA LEU A 150 10.54 -10.02 -0.82
C LEU A 150 11.42 -8.79 -1.04
N SER A 151 11.36 -7.81 -0.13
CA SER A 151 12.19 -6.61 -0.20
C SER A 151 13.68 -6.92 0.04
N ALA A 152 14.01 -7.86 0.92
CA ALA A 152 15.39 -8.31 1.14
C ALA A 152 15.97 -9.02 -0.09
N ILE A 153 15.18 -9.86 -0.77
CA ILE A 153 15.59 -10.51 -2.03
C ILE A 153 15.78 -9.47 -3.14
N ALA A 154 14.84 -8.54 -3.29
CA ALA A 154 14.94 -7.43 -4.23
C ALA A 154 16.15 -6.53 -3.94
N ALA A 155 16.39 -6.19 -2.68
CA ALA A 155 17.54 -5.42 -2.23
C ALA A 155 18.86 -6.12 -2.59
N ALA A 156 18.99 -7.41 -2.26
CA ALA A 156 20.19 -8.20 -2.57
C ALA A 156 20.47 -8.24 -4.08
N ILE A 157 19.47 -8.52 -4.91
CA ILE A 157 19.65 -8.54 -6.38
C ILE A 157 19.97 -7.13 -6.91
N GLY A 158 19.30 -6.11 -6.38
CA GLY A 158 19.44 -4.72 -6.81
C GLY A 158 20.80 -4.09 -6.51
N THR A 159 21.44 -4.44 -5.39
CA THR A 159 22.74 -3.86 -4.99
C THR A 159 23.95 -4.54 -5.64
N LEU A 160 23.83 -5.78 -6.14
CA LEU A 160 24.96 -6.53 -6.72
C LEU A 160 25.75 -5.76 -7.80
N PRO A 161 25.13 -5.10 -8.80
CA PRO A 161 25.89 -4.36 -9.81
C PRO A 161 26.68 -3.18 -9.23
N LEU A 162 26.11 -2.50 -8.23
CA LEU A 162 26.77 -1.40 -7.52
C LEU A 162 27.95 -1.92 -6.68
N ALA A 163 27.77 -3.04 -5.99
CA ALA A 163 28.81 -3.70 -5.19
C ALA A 163 30.00 -4.14 -6.05
N VAL A 164 29.76 -4.69 -7.25
CA VAL A 164 30.83 -5.04 -8.20
C VAL A 164 31.56 -3.78 -8.69
N GLY A 165 30.83 -2.73 -9.04
CA GLY A 165 31.43 -1.43 -9.41
C GLY A 165 32.29 -0.82 -8.30
N GLN A 166 31.80 -0.87 -7.06
CA GLN A 166 32.51 -0.44 -5.86
C GLN A 166 33.78 -1.27 -5.61
N ALA A 167 33.74 -2.60 -5.75
CA ALA A 167 34.91 -3.46 -5.57
C ALA A 167 36.05 -3.08 -6.52
N VAL A 168 35.73 -2.86 -7.81
CA VAL A 168 36.71 -2.49 -8.84
C VAL A 168 37.24 -1.07 -8.59
N TYR A 169 36.38 -0.14 -8.19
CA TYR A 169 36.78 1.22 -7.82
C TYR A 169 37.73 1.25 -6.62
N TYR A 170 37.36 0.64 -5.50
CA TYR A 170 38.20 0.62 -4.29
C TYR A 170 39.53 -0.10 -4.54
N ARG A 171 39.54 -1.17 -5.34
CA ARG A 171 40.79 -1.79 -5.80
C ARG A 171 41.67 -0.78 -6.55
N SER A 172 41.13 -0.09 -7.56
CA SER A 172 41.90 0.88 -8.35
C SER A 172 42.44 2.05 -7.52
N MET A 173 41.70 2.49 -6.49
CA MET A 173 42.18 3.49 -5.53
C MET A 173 43.30 2.94 -4.62
N GLY A 174 43.19 1.68 -4.20
CA GLY A 174 44.23 0.99 -3.43
C GLY A 174 45.54 0.84 -4.23
N ASP A 175 45.43 0.44 -5.50
CA ASP A 175 46.58 0.31 -6.41
C ASP A 175 47.30 1.66 -6.62
N LEU A 176 46.55 2.78 -6.75
CA LEU A 176 47.10 4.14 -6.84
C LEU A 176 47.78 4.61 -5.54
N LEU A 177 47.21 4.31 -4.37
CA LEU A 177 47.82 4.64 -3.07
C LEU A 177 49.10 3.83 -2.82
N ALA A 178 49.13 2.56 -3.25
CA ALA A 178 50.28 1.68 -3.12
C ALA A 178 51.43 2.05 -4.08
N ASN A 179 51.13 2.62 -5.25
CA ASN A 179 52.13 3.11 -6.20
C ASN A 179 51.80 4.50 -6.74
N PRO A 180 52.07 5.58 -5.97
CA PRO A 180 51.85 6.96 -6.41
C PRO A 180 52.66 7.34 -7.66
N ALA A 181 53.78 6.66 -7.92
CA ALA A 181 54.62 6.86 -9.09
C ALA A 181 54.00 6.33 -10.40
N ALA A 182 52.92 5.54 -10.32
CA ALA A 182 52.13 5.13 -11.50
C ALA A 182 51.33 6.29 -12.13
N ILE A 183 51.26 7.45 -11.46
CA ILE A 183 50.69 8.69 -12.00
C ILE A 183 51.81 9.47 -12.72
N GLU A 184 52.24 8.97 -13.88
CA GLU A 184 53.18 9.73 -14.72
C GLU A 184 52.52 11.04 -15.22
N PRO A 185 53.23 12.18 -15.28
CA PRO A 185 52.72 13.40 -15.87
C PRO A 185 52.37 13.23 -17.36
N GLY A 186 51.09 13.01 -17.65
CA GLY A 186 50.58 12.73 -19.00
C GLY A 186 49.95 11.34 -19.16
N ALA A 187 50.23 10.39 -18.25
CA ALA A 187 49.42 9.20 -18.11
C ALA A 187 48.07 9.59 -17.50
N GLY A 188 46.99 9.45 -18.27
CA GLY A 188 45.65 9.77 -17.79
C GLY A 188 45.30 8.94 -16.54
N VAL A 189 44.62 9.57 -15.57
CA VAL A 189 44.11 8.88 -14.36
C VAL A 189 43.40 7.59 -14.77
N PRO A 190 43.67 6.43 -14.14
CA PRO A 190 43.09 5.15 -14.57
C PRO A 190 41.56 5.12 -14.35
N MET A 191 40.82 5.58 -15.36
CA MET A 191 39.36 5.74 -15.31
C MET A 191 38.61 4.41 -15.19
N GLY A 192 39.25 3.25 -15.37
CA GLY A 192 38.60 1.94 -15.31
C GLY A 192 37.81 1.71 -14.02
N GLY A 193 38.34 2.14 -12.87
CA GLY A 193 37.62 2.07 -11.59
C GLY A 193 36.39 2.99 -11.53
N LEU A 194 36.51 4.23 -12.01
CA LEU A 194 35.41 5.18 -12.08
C LEU A 194 34.32 4.74 -13.07
N ILE A 195 34.72 4.20 -14.23
CA ILE A 195 33.81 3.63 -15.23
C ILE A 195 33.08 2.41 -14.65
N ALA A 196 33.78 1.53 -13.93
CA ALA A 196 33.15 0.40 -13.24
C ALA A 196 32.17 0.88 -12.15
N GLN A 197 32.52 1.91 -11.37
CA GLN A 197 31.65 2.50 -10.37
C GLN A 197 30.38 3.11 -10.98
N LEU A 198 30.53 3.93 -12.02
CA LEU A 198 29.41 4.59 -12.70
C LEU A 198 28.54 3.58 -13.46
N GLY A 199 29.15 2.65 -14.19
CA GLY A 199 28.44 1.57 -14.88
C GLY A 199 27.69 0.65 -13.91
N GLY A 200 28.32 0.27 -12.80
CA GLY A 200 27.70 -0.50 -11.72
C GLY A 200 26.55 0.24 -11.04
N ALA A 201 26.69 1.56 -10.82
CA ALA A 201 25.62 2.39 -10.27
C ALA A 201 24.45 2.55 -11.23
N VAL A 202 24.69 2.80 -12.52
CA VAL A 202 23.64 2.90 -13.56
C VAL A 202 22.92 1.57 -13.73
N LEU A 203 23.66 0.46 -13.82
CA LEU A 203 23.07 -0.88 -13.92
C LEU A 203 22.27 -1.24 -12.67
N SER A 204 22.77 -0.91 -11.48
CA SER A 204 22.04 -1.08 -10.22
C SER A 204 20.76 -0.23 -10.20
N MET A 205 20.81 1.03 -10.63
CA MET A 205 19.63 1.90 -10.71
C MET A 205 18.56 1.30 -11.65
N ILE A 206 18.97 0.76 -12.80
CA ILE A 206 18.06 0.07 -13.73
C ILE A 206 17.46 -1.18 -13.06
N VAL A 207 18.28 -2.06 -12.49
CA VAL A 207 17.80 -3.30 -11.84
C VAL A 207 16.85 -2.97 -10.67
N GLN A 208 17.20 -2.01 -9.82
CA GLN A 208 16.37 -1.56 -8.71
C GLN A 208 15.03 -0.98 -9.20
N PHE A 209 15.01 -0.20 -10.28
CA PHE A 209 13.78 0.34 -10.86
C PHE A 209 12.79 -0.75 -11.29
N PHE A 210 13.28 -1.80 -11.96
CA PHE A 210 12.47 -2.97 -12.31
C PHE A 210 11.97 -3.70 -11.06
N LEU A 211 12.87 -3.97 -10.10
CA LEU A 211 12.52 -4.70 -8.88
C LEU A 211 11.50 -3.96 -8.00
N VAL A 212 11.63 -2.64 -7.82
CA VAL A 212 10.67 -1.82 -7.07
C VAL A 212 9.32 -1.73 -7.80
N THR A 213 9.32 -1.68 -9.15
CA THR A 213 8.08 -1.73 -9.94
C THR A 213 7.35 -3.07 -9.75
N MET A 214 8.09 -4.18 -9.78
CA MET A 214 7.54 -5.52 -9.54
C MET A 214 7.07 -5.70 -8.09
N LEU A 215 7.86 -5.25 -7.11
CA LEU A 215 7.51 -5.28 -5.69
C LEU A 215 6.25 -4.46 -5.41
N THR A 216 6.11 -3.27 -6.02
CA THR A 216 4.88 -2.45 -5.94
C THR A 216 3.68 -3.24 -6.45
N GLY A 217 3.80 -3.95 -7.57
CA GLY A 217 2.76 -4.85 -8.07
C GLY A 217 2.37 -5.95 -7.06
N VAL A 218 3.34 -6.66 -6.48
CA VAL A 218 3.09 -7.72 -5.48
C VAL A 218 2.44 -7.16 -4.22
N LEU A 219 3.00 -6.09 -3.64
CA LEU A 219 2.52 -5.50 -2.39
C LEU A 219 1.14 -4.86 -2.55
N THR A 220 0.77 -4.42 -3.75
CA THR A 220 -0.59 -3.95 -4.03
C THR A 220 -1.63 -5.09 -3.93
N ARG A 221 -1.28 -6.35 -4.24
CA ARG A 221 -2.16 -7.51 -3.97
C ARG A 221 -2.26 -7.83 -2.47
N VAL A 222 -1.14 -7.74 -1.76
CA VAL A 222 -1.11 -7.89 -0.29
C VAL A 222 -2.04 -6.86 0.36
N LEU A 223 -1.96 -5.60 -0.09
CA LEU A 223 -2.81 -4.51 0.34
C LEU A 223 -4.30 -4.83 0.15
N GLY A 224 -4.71 -5.28 -1.05
CA GLY A 224 -6.11 -5.57 -1.37
C GLY A 224 -6.82 -6.47 -0.36
N ARG A 225 -6.12 -7.47 0.20
CA ARG A 225 -6.64 -8.34 1.27
C ARG A 225 -6.51 -7.73 2.67
N SER A 226 -5.43 -7.00 2.94
CA SER A 226 -5.20 -6.36 4.24
C SER A 226 -6.13 -5.17 4.53
N VAL A 227 -6.72 -4.54 3.50
CA VAL A 227 -7.81 -3.56 3.66
C VAL A 227 -9.01 -4.15 4.43
N PHE A 228 -9.28 -5.45 4.26
CA PHE A 228 -10.36 -6.19 4.93
C PHE A 228 -9.88 -7.03 6.14
N GLY A 229 -8.66 -6.77 6.63
CA GLY A 229 -8.07 -7.47 7.77
C GLY A 229 -7.38 -8.81 7.45
N GLY A 230 -7.39 -9.23 6.18
CA GLY A 230 -6.76 -10.46 5.71
C GLY A 230 -5.23 -10.43 5.73
N ARG A 231 -4.62 -11.60 5.96
CA ARG A 231 -3.18 -11.85 5.86
C ARG A 231 -2.88 -12.74 4.67
N ILE A 232 -1.66 -12.67 4.14
CA ILE A 232 -1.20 -13.45 2.98
C ILE A 232 0.25 -13.91 3.16
N THR A 233 0.56 -15.10 2.64
CA THR A 233 1.92 -15.67 2.69
C THR A 233 2.77 -15.22 1.49
N ILE A 234 4.11 -15.32 1.60
CA ILE A 234 5.03 -15.03 0.47
C ILE A 234 4.64 -15.85 -0.77
N GLY A 235 4.45 -17.16 -0.62
CA GLY A 235 4.14 -18.06 -1.73
C GLY A 235 2.79 -17.78 -2.38
N GLU A 236 1.81 -17.29 -1.62
CA GLU A 236 0.52 -16.87 -2.16
C GLU A 236 0.60 -15.52 -2.88
N ALA A 237 1.30 -14.53 -2.32
CA ALA A 237 1.55 -13.25 -2.98
C ALA A 237 2.32 -13.44 -4.30
N TRP A 238 3.29 -14.36 -4.33
CA TRP A 238 3.98 -14.77 -5.54
C TRP A 238 3.03 -15.45 -6.55
N ARG A 239 2.22 -16.43 -6.11
CA ARG A 239 1.26 -17.13 -6.97
C ARG A 239 0.24 -16.19 -7.63
N LEU A 240 -0.25 -15.18 -6.90
CA LEU A 240 -1.16 -14.17 -7.45
C LEU A 240 -0.49 -13.25 -8.48
N THR A 241 0.80 -12.95 -8.31
CA THR A 241 1.51 -11.99 -9.16
C THR A 241 2.21 -12.65 -10.36
N ARG A 242 2.55 -13.95 -10.28
CA ARG A 242 3.37 -14.65 -11.30
C ARG A 242 2.82 -14.53 -12.72
N SER A 243 1.49 -14.55 -12.88
CA SER A 243 0.79 -14.43 -14.17
C SER A 243 0.87 -13.05 -14.80
N ARG A 244 1.32 -12.04 -14.04
CA ARG A 244 1.43 -10.64 -14.46
C ARG A 244 2.87 -10.13 -14.49
N LEU A 245 3.88 -10.97 -14.21
CA LEU A 245 5.29 -10.58 -14.25
C LEU A 245 5.71 -10.07 -15.64
N ALA A 246 5.25 -10.71 -16.72
CA ALA A 246 5.52 -10.23 -18.09
C ALA A 246 4.92 -8.83 -18.35
N ALA A 247 3.73 -8.54 -17.82
CA ALA A 247 3.10 -7.22 -17.94
C ALA A 247 3.78 -6.18 -17.04
N LEU A 248 4.20 -6.55 -15.83
CA LEU A 248 4.99 -5.68 -14.94
C LEU A 248 6.38 -5.39 -15.53
N PHE A 249 7.02 -6.38 -16.14
CA PHE A 249 8.29 -6.21 -16.84
C PHE A 249 8.14 -5.34 -18.09
N GLY A 250 7.10 -5.56 -18.90
CA GLY A 250 6.78 -4.70 -20.03
C GLY A 250 6.46 -3.26 -19.62
N LEU A 251 5.78 -3.07 -18.48
CA LEU A 251 5.55 -1.75 -17.88
C LEU A 251 6.87 -1.10 -17.45
N ALA A 252 7.72 -1.80 -16.68
CA ALA A 252 9.02 -1.31 -16.26
C ALA A 252 9.94 -0.99 -17.46
N LEU A 253 9.91 -1.82 -18.51
CA LEU A 253 10.65 -1.57 -19.74
C LEU A 253 10.15 -0.30 -20.44
N LEU A 254 8.84 -0.15 -20.62
CA LEU A 254 8.28 1.02 -21.31
C LEU A 254 8.47 2.31 -20.51
N THR A 255 8.21 2.31 -19.20
CA THR A 255 8.46 3.48 -18.34
C THR A 255 9.95 3.79 -18.20
N GLY A 256 10.80 2.77 -18.15
CA GLY A 256 12.26 2.90 -18.17
C GLY A 256 12.79 3.51 -19.47
N LEU A 257 12.30 3.07 -20.63
CA LEU A 257 12.64 3.66 -21.94
C LEU A 257 12.21 5.13 -22.03
N ILE A 258 11.00 5.46 -21.55
CA ILE A 258 10.51 6.84 -21.49
C ILE A 258 11.39 7.69 -20.56
N ALA A 259 11.82 7.16 -19.42
CA ALA A 259 12.73 7.85 -18.51
C ALA A 259 14.13 8.05 -19.11
N LEU A 260 14.71 7.01 -19.74
CA LEU A 260 16.08 7.03 -20.25
C LEU A 260 16.27 7.79 -21.56
N ALA A 261 15.24 7.89 -22.42
CA ALA A 261 15.35 8.55 -23.72
C ALA A 261 15.91 10.00 -23.65
N PRO A 262 15.35 10.94 -22.86
CA PRO A 262 15.92 12.29 -22.77
C PRO A 262 17.26 12.33 -22.03
N LEU A 263 17.53 11.38 -21.11
CA LEU A 263 18.83 11.28 -20.47
C LEU A 263 19.93 10.92 -21.48
N ALA A 264 19.66 9.96 -22.36
CA ALA A 264 20.59 9.56 -23.43
C ALA A 264 20.86 10.72 -24.41
N VAL A 265 19.83 11.47 -24.79
CA VAL A 265 19.96 12.68 -25.63
C VAL A 265 20.80 13.76 -24.92
N GLY A 266 20.57 13.99 -23.63
CA GLY A 266 21.35 14.94 -22.83
C GLY A 266 22.83 14.56 -22.72
N VAL A 267 23.13 13.28 -22.47
CA VAL A 267 24.51 12.77 -22.44
C VAL A 267 25.16 12.88 -23.82
N ALA A 268 24.47 12.52 -24.90
CA ALA A 268 24.98 12.64 -26.26
C ALA A 268 25.31 14.10 -26.63
N LEU A 269 24.48 15.05 -26.20
CA LEU A 269 24.73 16.48 -26.39
C LEU A 269 25.99 16.96 -25.62
N LEU A 270 26.19 16.52 -24.38
CA LEU A 270 27.39 16.87 -23.60
C LEU A 270 28.67 16.27 -24.21
N VAL A 271 28.60 15.02 -24.70
CA VAL A 271 29.71 14.37 -25.43
C VAL A 271 30.01 15.12 -26.73
N ALA A 272 28.98 15.52 -27.50
CA ALA A 272 29.15 16.29 -28.73
C ALA A 272 29.77 17.68 -28.48
N LEU A 273 29.39 18.37 -27.40
CA LEU A 273 30.01 19.63 -26.99
C LEU A 273 31.50 19.46 -26.64
N GLY A 274 31.84 18.40 -25.91
CA GLY A 274 33.23 18.05 -25.62
C GLY A 274 34.04 17.77 -26.88
N ALA A 275 33.49 16.97 -27.80
CA ALA A 275 34.12 16.67 -29.10
C ALA A 275 34.26 17.90 -30.02
N ALA A 276 33.36 18.88 -29.90
CA ALA A 276 33.42 20.16 -30.61
C ALA A 276 34.39 21.18 -29.98
N GLY A 277 35.12 20.81 -28.91
CA GLY A 277 36.06 21.70 -28.24
C GLY A 277 35.41 22.81 -27.40
N ALA A 278 34.15 22.63 -26.96
CA ALA A 278 33.49 23.60 -26.09
C ALA A 278 34.25 23.77 -24.76
N SER A 279 34.24 24.98 -24.21
CA SER A 279 34.90 25.25 -22.93
C SER A 279 34.27 24.44 -21.79
N VAL A 280 35.07 24.06 -20.79
CA VAL A 280 34.60 23.31 -19.61
C VAL A 280 33.43 24.03 -18.94
N THR A 281 33.48 25.36 -18.83
CA THR A 281 32.38 26.18 -18.31
C THR A 281 31.09 26.04 -19.11
N ALA A 282 31.16 26.01 -20.44
CA ALA A 282 29.97 25.83 -21.29
C ALA A 282 29.37 24.41 -21.14
N ILE A 283 30.23 23.39 -21.03
CA ILE A 283 29.80 22.00 -20.78
C ILE A 283 29.12 21.88 -19.41
N LEU A 284 29.71 22.47 -18.36
CA LEU A 284 29.16 22.45 -17.00
C LEU A 284 27.82 23.20 -16.89
N LEU A 285 27.71 24.41 -17.49
CA LEU A 285 26.46 25.17 -17.50
C LEU A 285 25.36 24.44 -18.29
N THR A 286 25.69 23.89 -19.46
CA THR A 286 24.74 23.08 -20.23
C THR A 286 24.32 21.83 -19.46
N GLY A 287 25.26 21.15 -18.82
CA GLY A 287 25.01 19.98 -17.97
C GLY A 287 24.06 20.30 -16.81
N LEU A 288 24.27 21.43 -16.13
CA LEU A 288 23.38 21.89 -15.05
C LEU A 288 21.95 22.12 -15.56
N VAL A 289 21.78 22.80 -16.70
CA VAL A 289 20.45 23.04 -17.31
C VAL A 289 19.77 21.72 -17.70
N LEU A 290 20.52 20.79 -18.33
CA LEU A 290 20.02 19.47 -18.69
C LEU A 290 19.62 18.63 -17.46
N VAL A 291 20.39 18.68 -16.38
CA VAL A 291 20.06 18.00 -15.12
C VAL A 291 18.79 18.57 -14.50
N LEU A 292 18.64 19.89 -14.43
CA LEU A 292 17.43 20.53 -13.90
C LEU A 292 16.18 20.20 -14.73
N ALA A 293 16.30 20.25 -16.06
CA ALA A 293 15.24 19.85 -16.98
C ALA A 293 14.88 18.36 -16.83
N TYR A 294 15.89 17.49 -16.70
CA TYR A 294 15.70 16.06 -16.49
C TYR A 294 15.04 15.75 -15.14
N VAL A 295 15.40 16.45 -14.06
CA VAL A 295 14.75 16.29 -12.74
C VAL A 295 13.27 16.69 -12.81
N ALA A 296 12.94 17.81 -13.44
CA ALA A 296 11.55 18.23 -13.64
C ALA A 296 10.76 17.20 -14.48
N TYR A 297 11.35 16.70 -15.56
CA TYR A 297 10.78 15.65 -16.40
C TYR A 297 10.57 14.33 -15.62
N ALA A 298 11.58 13.88 -14.87
CA ALA A 298 11.53 12.65 -14.09
C ALA A 298 10.48 12.72 -12.98
N LEU A 299 10.36 13.85 -12.28
CA LEU A 299 9.30 14.09 -11.29
C LEU A 299 7.91 14.06 -11.94
N PHE A 300 7.74 14.69 -13.12
CA PHE A 300 6.48 14.67 -13.85
C PHE A 300 6.09 13.25 -14.29
N ILE A 301 6.98 12.53 -14.97
CA ILE A 301 6.74 11.18 -15.49
C ILE A 301 6.54 10.15 -14.37
N SER A 302 7.38 10.16 -13.33
CA SER A 302 7.21 9.26 -12.18
C SER A 302 5.89 9.50 -11.46
N THR A 303 5.46 10.75 -11.29
CA THR A 303 4.15 11.08 -10.73
C THR A 303 3.02 10.55 -11.62
N ARG A 304 3.10 10.78 -12.94
CA ARG A 304 2.09 10.36 -13.92
C ARG A 304 1.92 8.83 -14.01
N PHE A 305 3.00 8.06 -13.86
CA PHE A 305 2.98 6.59 -13.96
C PHE A 305 3.08 5.84 -12.62
N SER A 306 3.15 6.56 -11.48
CA SER A 306 3.20 5.99 -10.13
C SER A 306 2.14 4.93 -9.83
N LEU A 307 0.96 5.05 -10.46
CA LEU A 307 -0.19 4.18 -10.24
C LEU A 307 -0.31 3.05 -11.29
N ALA A 308 0.53 3.02 -12.32
CA ALA A 308 0.40 2.08 -13.43
C ALA A 308 0.64 0.62 -13.00
N ALA A 309 1.59 0.36 -12.10
CA ALA A 309 1.86 -0.98 -11.57
C ALA A 309 0.66 -1.56 -10.80
N ALA A 310 -0.03 -0.71 -10.02
CA ALA A 310 -1.25 -1.08 -9.33
C ALA A 310 -2.40 -1.40 -10.31
N ALA A 311 -2.55 -0.61 -11.39
CA ALA A 311 -3.54 -0.85 -12.43
C ALA A 311 -3.28 -2.15 -13.25
N VAL A 312 -2.02 -2.48 -13.57
CA VAL A 312 -1.68 -3.77 -14.22
C VAL A 312 -2.14 -4.95 -13.36
N VAL A 313 -1.87 -4.88 -12.06
CA VAL A 313 -2.06 -6.03 -11.17
C VAL A 313 -3.48 -6.15 -10.65
N LEU A 314 -4.11 -5.06 -10.18
CA LEU A 314 -5.46 -5.10 -9.60
C LEU A 314 -6.56 -5.08 -10.68
N GLU A 315 -6.47 -4.19 -11.67
CA GLU A 315 -7.49 -4.09 -12.73
C GLU A 315 -7.21 -5.05 -13.90
N ARG A 316 -6.15 -5.88 -13.80
CA ARG A 316 -5.76 -6.89 -14.81
C ARG A 316 -5.50 -6.29 -16.21
N ARG A 317 -5.21 -4.98 -16.30
CA ARG A 317 -5.00 -4.24 -17.56
C ARG A 317 -3.67 -4.55 -18.25
N GLY A 318 -3.63 -4.31 -19.56
CA GLY A 318 -2.40 -4.33 -20.36
C GLY A 318 -1.48 -3.14 -20.05
N VAL A 319 -0.24 -3.17 -20.57
CA VAL A 319 0.81 -2.18 -20.24
C VAL A 319 0.44 -0.76 -20.63
N VAL A 320 0.02 -0.54 -21.88
CA VAL A 320 -0.30 0.82 -22.37
C VAL A 320 -1.57 1.35 -21.70
N ASP A 321 -2.55 0.48 -21.47
CA ASP A 321 -3.82 0.86 -20.86
C ASP A 321 -3.70 1.15 -19.36
N SER A 322 -2.81 0.46 -18.64
CA SER A 322 -2.50 0.78 -17.24
C SER A 322 -1.78 2.12 -17.11
N MET A 323 -0.94 2.50 -18.08
CA MET A 323 -0.30 3.81 -18.14
C MET A 323 -1.29 4.93 -18.45
N ARG A 324 -2.17 4.75 -19.46
CA ARG A 324 -3.29 5.66 -19.75
C ARG A 324 -4.21 5.84 -18.54
N ARG A 325 -4.51 4.74 -17.86
CA ARG A 325 -5.31 4.70 -16.62
C ARG A 325 -4.65 5.46 -15.48
N SER A 326 -3.36 5.24 -15.24
CA SER A 326 -2.56 5.99 -14.26
C SER A 326 -2.60 7.49 -14.59
N TRP A 327 -2.42 7.86 -15.86
CA TRP A 327 -2.48 9.26 -16.29
C TRP A 327 -3.83 9.91 -15.99
N GLY A 328 -4.94 9.23 -16.28
CA GLY A 328 -6.29 9.69 -15.97
C GLY A 328 -6.50 9.86 -14.46
N LEU A 329 -6.14 8.85 -13.67
CA LEU A 329 -6.26 8.89 -12.20
C LEU A 329 -5.42 10.01 -11.58
N VAL A 330 -4.21 10.29 -12.08
CA VAL A 330 -3.32 11.33 -11.53
C VAL A 330 -3.71 12.75 -11.98
N SER A 331 -4.34 12.91 -13.15
CA SER A 331 -4.54 14.23 -13.79
C SER A 331 -5.24 15.27 -12.92
N GLY A 332 -6.30 14.89 -12.20
CA GLY A 332 -7.08 15.84 -11.37
C GLY A 332 -6.44 16.21 -10.02
N ASP A 333 -5.42 15.46 -9.57
CA ASP A 333 -4.87 15.51 -8.21
C ASP A 333 -3.32 15.61 -8.23
N PHE A 334 -2.74 16.00 -9.37
CA PHE A 334 -1.30 15.87 -9.67
C PHE A 334 -0.39 16.41 -8.56
N TRP A 335 -0.64 17.62 -8.06
CA TRP A 335 0.17 18.25 -7.01
C TRP A 335 0.14 17.50 -5.68
N ARG A 336 -1.00 16.90 -5.34
CA ARG A 336 -1.16 16.08 -4.13
C ARG A 336 -0.43 14.74 -4.28
N VAL A 337 -0.53 14.10 -5.44
CA VAL A 337 0.24 12.88 -5.76
C VAL A 337 1.74 13.17 -5.72
N LEU A 338 2.20 14.22 -6.42
CA LEU A 338 3.60 14.66 -6.43
C LEU A 338 4.13 14.94 -5.02
N GLY A 339 3.38 15.71 -4.22
CA GLY A 339 3.78 16.06 -2.84
C GLY A 339 3.91 14.84 -1.93
N ILE A 340 2.98 13.88 -2.02
CA ILE A 340 3.05 12.62 -1.27
C ILE A 340 4.25 11.78 -1.73
N LEU A 341 4.52 11.70 -3.04
CA LEU A 341 5.67 10.96 -3.57
C LEU A 341 7.01 11.59 -3.15
N ILE A 342 7.17 12.92 -3.29
CA ILE A 342 8.38 13.64 -2.85
C ILE A 342 8.59 13.46 -1.35
N LEU A 343 7.55 13.63 -0.53
CA LEU A 343 7.66 13.43 0.92
C LEU A 343 8.03 11.98 1.27
N THR A 344 7.51 11.01 0.53
CA THR A 344 7.85 9.59 0.72
C THR A 344 9.30 9.32 0.34
N GLN A 345 9.80 9.90 -0.74
CA GLN A 345 11.23 9.80 -1.12
C GLN A 345 12.14 10.48 -0.10
N LEU A 346 11.73 11.63 0.47
CA LEU A 346 12.47 12.30 1.54
C LEU A 346 12.50 11.46 2.83
N LEU A 347 11.35 10.93 3.26
CA LEU A 347 11.24 10.06 4.43
C LEU A 347 12.09 8.79 4.26
N VAL A 348 11.99 8.14 3.10
CA VAL A 348 12.77 6.95 2.76
C VAL A 348 14.27 7.27 2.63
N GLY A 349 14.64 8.41 2.06
CA GLY A 349 16.03 8.86 1.96
C GLY A 349 16.65 9.12 3.33
N VAL A 350 15.92 9.77 4.25
CA VAL A 350 16.35 9.98 5.64
C VAL A 350 16.50 8.65 6.37
N LEU A 351 15.50 7.76 6.31
CA LEU A 351 15.59 6.42 6.91
C LEU A 351 16.79 5.64 6.36
N GLY A 352 16.95 5.62 5.04
CA GLY A 352 18.05 4.92 4.38
C GLY A 352 19.41 5.48 4.76
N GLY A 353 19.54 6.82 4.84
CA GLY A 353 20.74 7.50 5.32
C GLY A 353 21.08 7.11 6.77
N VAL A 354 20.12 7.23 7.69
CA VAL A 354 20.29 6.86 9.11
C VAL A 354 20.70 5.39 9.28
N LEU A 355 20.10 4.47 8.51
CA LEU A 355 20.45 3.05 8.53
C LEU A 355 21.85 2.77 7.94
N SER A 356 22.29 3.55 6.96
CA SER A 356 23.61 3.39 6.32
C SER A 356 24.75 4.06 7.09
N VAL A 357 24.51 5.13 7.85
CA VAL A 357 25.58 5.89 8.55
C VAL A 357 26.50 5.02 9.41
N PRO A 358 26.03 4.15 10.32
CA PRO A 358 26.91 3.31 11.14
C PRO A 358 27.78 2.38 10.29
N VAL A 359 27.19 1.77 9.26
CA VAL A 359 27.89 0.85 8.35
C VAL A 359 28.93 1.60 7.52
N ASN A 360 28.61 2.81 7.05
CA ASN A 360 29.53 3.66 6.30
C ASN A 360 30.74 4.07 7.17
N ILE A 361 30.51 4.46 8.44
CA ILE A 361 31.59 4.81 9.38
C ILE A 361 32.53 3.61 9.59
N ILE A 362 31.98 2.42 9.86
CA ILE A 362 32.80 1.20 10.04
C ILE A 362 33.56 0.87 8.74
N SER A 363 32.90 0.98 7.58
CA SER A 363 33.51 0.73 6.26
C SER A 363 34.69 1.66 5.97
N ILE A 364 34.57 2.93 6.37
CA ILE A 364 35.63 3.95 6.28
C ILE A 364 36.79 3.60 7.20
N VAL A 365 36.54 3.27 8.48
CA VAL A 365 37.59 2.89 9.44
C VAL A 365 38.36 1.64 8.98
N VAL A 366 37.66 0.62 8.49
CA VAL A 366 38.30 -0.59 7.92
C VAL A 366 39.13 -0.26 6.68
N SER A 367 38.61 0.61 5.78
CA SER A 367 39.34 1.03 4.59
C SER A 367 40.62 1.82 4.90
N PHE A 368 40.59 2.67 5.92
CA PHE A 368 41.78 3.42 6.36
C PHE A 368 42.78 2.55 7.15
N GLY A 369 42.31 1.59 7.94
CA GLY A 369 43.17 0.70 8.73
C GLY A 369 43.91 -0.37 7.93
N GLY A 370 43.42 -0.72 6.73
CA GLY A 370 43.98 -1.79 5.90
C GLY A 370 44.48 -1.34 4.53
N GLN A 371 45.09 -0.14 4.44
CA GLN A 371 45.51 0.50 3.18
C GLN A 371 46.20 -0.46 2.20
N GLY A 372 45.79 -0.40 0.93
CA GLY A 372 46.35 -1.23 -0.15
C GLY A 372 46.02 -2.73 -0.10
N SER A 373 45.41 -3.24 0.98
CA SER A 373 45.09 -4.66 1.08
C SER A 373 43.81 -5.05 0.33
N VAL A 374 43.89 -6.15 -0.43
CA VAL A 374 42.72 -6.77 -1.08
C VAL A 374 41.71 -7.21 -0.02
N ALA A 375 42.17 -7.67 1.14
CA ALA A 375 41.32 -8.07 2.26
C ALA A 375 40.44 -6.91 2.77
N ALA A 376 41.02 -5.74 3.06
CA ALA A 376 40.24 -4.57 3.49
C ALA A 376 39.27 -4.11 2.39
N THR A 377 39.70 -4.11 1.12
CA THR A 377 38.84 -3.77 -0.03
C THR A 377 37.60 -4.68 -0.10
N VAL A 378 37.78 -5.99 0.07
CA VAL A 378 36.70 -6.98 0.09
C VAL A 378 35.78 -6.75 1.30
N VAL A 379 36.34 -6.58 2.50
CA VAL A 379 35.54 -6.35 3.73
C VAL A 379 34.73 -5.05 3.65
N THR A 380 35.36 -3.93 3.27
CA THR A 380 34.69 -2.64 3.07
C THR A 380 33.56 -2.74 2.03
N THR A 381 33.78 -3.44 0.91
CA THR A 381 32.72 -3.65 -0.10
C THR A 381 31.57 -4.50 0.45
N ILE A 382 31.86 -5.57 1.19
CA ILE A 382 30.83 -6.41 1.84
C ILE A 382 30.02 -5.59 2.83
N LEU A 383 30.66 -4.77 3.68
CA LEU A 383 29.95 -3.91 4.63
C LEU A 383 29.02 -2.92 3.91
N PHE A 384 29.51 -2.16 2.92
CA PHE A 384 28.65 -1.26 2.13
C PHE A 384 27.47 -2.00 1.49
N THR A 385 27.71 -3.20 0.94
CA THR A 385 26.66 -4.02 0.32
C THR A 385 25.61 -4.46 1.33
N VAL A 386 26.03 -4.94 2.51
CA VAL A 386 25.14 -5.36 3.61
C VAL A 386 24.34 -4.18 4.14
N GLY A 387 24.97 -3.03 4.35
CA GLY A 387 24.29 -1.79 4.77
C GLY A 387 23.26 -1.32 3.76
N GLY A 388 23.60 -1.35 2.47
CA GLY A 388 22.67 -1.06 1.37
C GLY A 388 21.49 -2.03 1.32
N ILE A 389 21.72 -3.32 1.57
CA ILE A 389 20.65 -4.34 1.63
C ILE A 389 19.73 -4.12 2.82
N LEU A 390 20.26 -3.90 4.03
CA LEU A 390 19.45 -3.63 5.23
C LEU A 390 18.60 -2.36 5.06
N SER A 391 19.20 -1.30 4.52
CA SER A 391 18.53 -0.04 4.19
C SER A 391 17.39 -0.24 3.18
N SER A 392 17.67 -0.94 2.07
CA SER A 392 16.70 -1.22 1.00
C SER A 392 15.56 -2.15 1.44
N MET A 393 15.86 -3.16 2.27
CA MET A 393 14.89 -4.11 2.85
C MET A 393 13.77 -3.41 3.64
N ILE A 394 14.09 -2.30 4.31
CA ILE A 394 13.12 -1.50 5.10
C ILE A 394 12.43 -0.44 4.24
N THR A 395 13.16 0.17 3.30
CA THR A 395 12.68 1.34 2.54
C THR A 395 11.82 0.99 1.32
N TYR A 396 12.14 -0.08 0.58
CA TYR A 396 11.34 -0.52 -0.58
C TYR A 396 9.86 -0.84 -0.25
N PRO A 397 9.52 -1.57 0.82
CA PRO A 397 8.12 -1.87 1.13
C PRO A 397 7.34 -0.64 1.59
N ILE A 398 8.02 0.41 2.10
CA ILE A 398 7.40 1.70 2.40
C ILE A 398 6.98 2.39 1.09
N GLN A 399 7.89 2.53 0.10
CA GLN A 399 7.54 3.12 -1.20
C GLN A 399 6.40 2.36 -1.90
N ALA A 400 6.50 1.03 -1.94
CA ALA A 400 5.50 0.16 -2.55
C ALA A 400 4.12 0.24 -1.86
N GLY A 401 4.09 0.28 -0.51
CA GLY A 401 2.87 0.41 0.28
C GLY A 401 2.20 1.77 0.08
N VAL A 402 2.97 2.86 0.08
CA VAL A 402 2.47 4.21 -0.23
C VAL A 402 1.87 4.26 -1.63
N ASN A 403 2.54 3.73 -2.65
CA ASN A 403 2.04 3.73 -4.03
C ASN A 403 0.71 2.95 -4.16
N GLY A 404 0.58 1.78 -3.52
CA GLY A 404 -0.66 1.00 -3.52
C GLY A 404 -1.82 1.70 -2.79
N LEU A 405 -1.53 2.38 -1.68
CA LEU A 405 -2.53 3.16 -0.93
C LEU A 405 -2.92 4.45 -1.65
N LEU A 406 -1.98 5.13 -2.32
CA LEU A 406 -2.23 6.30 -3.14
C LEU A 406 -3.09 5.94 -4.36
N TYR A 407 -2.88 4.77 -4.97
CA TYR A 407 -3.78 4.22 -5.98
C TYR A 407 -5.21 4.01 -5.44
N THR A 408 -5.32 3.47 -4.23
CA THR A 408 -6.62 3.20 -3.58
C THR A 408 -7.35 4.52 -3.30
N ASP A 409 -6.67 5.51 -2.72
CA ASP A 409 -7.20 6.87 -2.52
C ASP A 409 -7.67 7.53 -3.82
N ARG A 410 -6.86 7.45 -4.88
CA ARG A 410 -7.22 8.05 -6.18
C ARG A 410 -8.44 7.39 -6.81
N ARG A 411 -8.68 6.10 -6.61
CA ARG A 411 -9.93 5.45 -7.01
C ARG A 411 -11.12 5.82 -6.12
N MET A 412 -10.94 5.94 -4.81
CA MET A 412 -12.00 6.43 -3.92
C MET A 412 -12.45 7.85 -4.30
N ARG A 413 -11.50 8.73 -4.60
CA ARG A 413 -11.78 10.13 -4.99
C ARG A 413 -12.29 10.32 -6.42
N ALA A 414 -11.85 9.49 -7.37
CA ALA A 414 -12.25 9.64 -8.78
C ALA A 414 -13.49 8.82 -9.15
N GLU A 415 -13.80 7.75 -8.40
CA GLU A 415 -14.76 6.72 -8.81
C GLU A 415 -15.74 6.31 -7.70
N ALA A 416 -15.74 6.99 -6.55
CA ALA A 416 -16.51 6.62 -5.36
C ALA A 416 -16.28 5.15 -4.92
N PHE A 417 -15.06 4.64 -5.12
CA PHE A 417 -14.69 3.26 -4.78
C PHE A 417 -14.79 2.97 -3.26
N ASP A 418 -14.83 4.00 -2.42
CA ASP A 418 -15.09 3.87 -0.99
C ASP A 418 -16.49 3.32 -0.70
N LEU A 419 -17.50 3.65 -1.52
CA LEU A 419 -18.84 3.07 -1.41
C LEU A 419 -18.82 1.55 -1.66
N VAL A 420 -18.10 1.10 -2.70
CA VAL A 420 -17.94 -0.34 -3.01
C VAL A 420 -17.26 -1.08 -1.86
N LEU A 421 -16.20 -0.49 -1.30
CA LEU A 421 -15.50 -1.06 -0.15
C LEU A 421 -16.38 -1.10 1.11
N GLN A 422 -17.17 -0.04 1.38
CA GLN A 422 -18.09 0.03 2.52
C GLN A 422 -19.19 -1.03 2.41
N THR A 423 -19.80 -1.20 1.23
CA THR A 423 -20.79 -2.26 0.99
C THR A 423 -20.21 -3.64 1.25
N ALA A 424 -19.05 -3.96 0.66
CA ALA A 424 -18.38 -5.25 0.85
C ALA A 424 -17.99 -5.51 2.32
N ALA A 425 -17.59 -4.47 3.06
CA ALA A 425 -17.27 -4.56 4.47
C ALA A 425 -18.51 -4.80 5.36
N ILE A 426 -19.66 -4.22 5.02
CA ILE A 426 -20.93 -4.47 5.71
C ILE A 426 -21.41 -5.90 5.43
N GLU A 427 -21.24 -6.40 4.20
CA GLU A 427 -21.52 -7.80 3.84
C GLU A 427 -20.62 -8.77 4.61
N GLN A 428 -19.30 -8.50 4.68
CA GLN A 428 -18.34 -9.25 5.49
C GLN A 428 -18.77 -9.32 6.97
N GLN A 429 -19.18 -8.20 7.56
CA GLN A 429 -19.65 -8.16 8.96
C GLN A 429 -20.94 -8.96 9.17
N ARG A 430 -21.82 -9.04 8.17
CA ARG A 430 -23.08 -9.80 8.24
C ARG A 430 -22.88 -11.31 8.03
N GLN A 431 -21.95 -11.71 7.18
CA GLN A 431 -21.78 -13.10 6.76
C GLN A 431 -20.66 -13.85 7.51
N GLY A 432 -19.78 -13.14 8.23
CA GLY A 432 -18.70 -13.74 9.03
C GLY A 432 -17.54 -14.33 8.22
N TRP A 433 -17.62 -14.29 6.89
CA TRP A 433 -16.57 -14.71 5.96
C TRP A 433 -16.32 -13.62 4.91
N VAL A 434 -15.08 -13.57 4.42
CA VAL A 434 -14.70 -12.79 3.24
C VAL A 434 -14.84 -13.72 2.04
N PRO A 435 -15.82 -13.54 1.13
CA PRO A 435 -15.82 -14.30 -0.11
C PRO A 435 -14.48 -14.10 -0.84
N ALA A 436 -14.03 -15.12 -1.57
CA ALA A 436 -12.73 -15.14 -2.27
C ALA A 436 -12.56 -13.99 -3.31
N THR A 437 -13.59 -13.18 -3.49
CA THR A 437 -13.77 -12.01 -4.35
C THR A 437 -13.18 -10.71 -3.81
N ALA A 438 -12.54 -10.66 -2.63
CA ALA A 438 -11.83 -9.45 -2.19
C ALA A 438 -10.75 -8.98 -3.20
N ASP A 439 -10.21 -9.92 -3.98
CA ASP A 439 -9.32 -9.66 -5.14
C ASP A 439 -10.07 -9.21 -6.41
N ASP A 440 -11.37 -9.48 -6.53
CA ASP A 440 -12.25 -9.11 -7.67
C ASP A 440 -13.00 -7.79 -7.47
N LEU A 441 -13.25 -7.35 -6.24
CA LEU A 441 -13.80 -6.01 -5.93
C LEU A 441 -13.01 -4.88 -6.61
N TRP A 442 -11.70 -5.09 -6.82
CA TRP A 442 -10.82 -4.13 -7.49
C TRP A 442 -11.00 -4.08 -9.01
N HIS A 443 -11.72 -5.02 -9.61
CA HIS A 443 -11.98 -5.04 -11.04
C HIS A 443 -13.01 -3.97 -11.45
N PRO A 444 -12.83 -3.27 -12.59
CA PRO A 444 -13.74 -2.18 -12.98
C PRO A 444 -15.22 -2.56 -13.09
N SER A 445 -15.53 -3.83 -13.35
CA SER A 445 -16.91 -4.35 -13.44
C SER A 445 -17.74 -4.20 -12.16
N HIS A 446 -17.11 -4.09 -10.99
CA HIS A 446 -17.80 -3.88 -9.71
C HIS A 446 -17.86 -2.41 -9.26
N ALA A 447 -17.17 -1.52 -9.98
CA ALA A 447 -17.22 -0.07 -9.74
C ALA A 447 -18.19 0.65 -10.70
N ALA A 448 -18.57 0.02 -11.81
CA ALA A 448 -19.71 0.46 -12.60
C ALA A 448 -21.01 0.11 -11.85
N GLY A 449 -21.94 1.07 -11.76
CA GLY A 449 -23.23 0.88 -11.08
C GLY A 449 -24.12 -0.21 -11.70
N PRO A 450 -25.26 -0.55 -11.08
CA PRO A 450 -26.05 -1.78 -11.32
C PRO A 450 -26.84 -1.85 -12.64
N HIS A 451 -26.28 -1.37 -13.76
CA HIS A 451 -26.93 -1.33 -15.08
C HIS A 451 -26.21 -2.09 -16.21
N ALA A 452 -25.10 -2.79 -15.92
CA ALA A 452 -24.28 -3.46 -16.95
C ALA A 452 -24.34 -5.00 -16.97
N SER A 453 -24.88 -5.66 -15.94
CA SER A 453 -25.05 -7.12 -15.93
C SER A 453 -26.18 -7.54 -14.98
N GLY A 454 -27.30 -7.99 -15.55
CA GLY A 454 -28.38 -8.60 -14.76
C GLY A 454 -27.95 -9.96 -14.16
N PRO A 455 -28.55 -10.40 -13.04
CA PRO A 455 -28.20 -11.67 -12.43
C PRO A 455 -28.69 -12.83 -13.29
N THR A 456 -27.77 -13.58 -13.90
CA THR A 456 -28.06 -14.89 -14.48
C THR A 456 -28.30 -15.89 -13.35
N GLY A 457 -29.56 -16.05 -12.95
CA GLY A 457 -29.96 -17.09 -11.99
C GLY A 457 -29.74 -18.50 -12.57
N PRO A 458 -29.40 -19.50 -11.72
CA PRO A 458 -29.24 -20.87 -12.17
C PRO A 458 -30.61 -21.52 -12.43
N HIS A 459 -31.03 -21.57 -13.70
CA HIS A 459 -32.14 -22.40 -14.11
C HIS A 459 -31.74 -23.88 -14.05
N GLY A 460 -32.35 -24.63 -13.14
CA GLY A 460 -32.23 -26.09 -13.09
C GLY A 460 -32.96 -26.76 -14.27
N PRO A 461 -32.46 -27.91 -14.78
CA PRO A 461 -33.11 -28.61 -15.89
C PRO A 461 -34.36 -29.36 -15.43
N GLY A 462 -35.52 -29.02 -16.01
CA GLY A 462 -36.74 -29.83 -15.88
C GLY A 462 -36.65 -31.11 -16.74
N PRO A 463 -37.29 -32.22 -16.32
CA PRO A 463 -37.21 -33.49 -17.04
C PRO A 463 -37.98 -33.45 -18.37
N GLY A 464 -37.39 -34.01 -19.42
CA GLY A 464 -37.99 -34.02 -20.77
C GLY A 464 -39.08 -35.07 -20.95
N GLY A 465 -40.12 -34.71 -21.71
CA GLY A 465 -41.10 -35.64 -22.28
C GLY A 465 -40.91 -35.72 -23.81
N PRO A 466 -40.91 -36.91 -24.44
CA PRO A 466 -40.55 -37.06 -25.86
C PRO A 466 -41.78 -37.24 -26.77
N TYR A 467 -42.16 -36.18 -27.51
CA TYR A 467 -42.96 -36.33 -28.74
C TYR A 467 -42.48 -35.31 -29.77
N GLY A 468 -42.06 -35.79 -30.94
CA GLY A 468 -41.60 -34.96 -32.05
C GLY A 468 -42.57 -34.97 -33.22
N ALA A 469 -42.76 -33.81 -33.84
CA ALA A 469 -43.19 -33.66 -35.23
C ALA A 469 -42.86 -32.24 -35.70
N GLY A 470 -42.09 -32.11 -36.78
CA GLY A 470 -42.09 -30.92 -37.64
C GLY A 470 -42.61 -31.31 -39.02
N PRO A 471 -42.39 -30.51 -40.08
CA PRO A 471 -41.89 -29.13 -40.11
C PRO A 471 -42.93 -28.17 -40.74
N TYR A 472 -42.60 -26.89 -40.92
CA TYR A 472 -42.76 -26.14 -42.19
C TYR A 472 -42.29 -24.69 -42.02
N ALA A 473 -41.50 -24.21 -42.97
CA ALA A 473 -41.11 -22.80 -43.12
C ALA A 473 -40.99 -22.47 -44.62
N PRO A 474 -41.52 -21.32 -45.08
CA PRO A 474 -41.15 -20.71 -46.36
C PRO A 474 -40.17 -19.53 -46.15
N GLY A 475 -39.21 -19.39 -47.06
CA GLY A 475 -38.17 -18.36 -47.01
C GLY A 475 -38.58 -16.98 -47.57
N PRO A 476 -37.65 -16.00 -47.56
CA PRO A 476 -37.91 -14.61 -47.95
C PRO A 476 -37.88 -14.36 -49.47
N TYR A 477 -38.57 -13.30 -49.90
CA TYR A 477 -38.71 -12.88 -51.30
C TYR A 477 -37.47 -12.16 -51.88
N ALA A 478 -37.34 -12.23 -53.21
CA ALA A 478 -36.22 -11.73 -54.02
C ALA A 478 -36.34 -10.24 -54.43
N PRO A 479 -35.25 -9.59 -54.89
CA PRO A 479 -35.25 -8.19 -55.33
C PRO A 479 -35.67 -7.99 -56.81
N GLY A 480 -36.14 -6.77 -57.12
CA GLY A 480 -36.53 -6.34 -58.48
C GLY A 480 -35.36 -5.84 -59.36
N PRO A 481 -35.57 -5.69 -60.69
CA PRO A 481 -34.51 -5.88 -61.68
C PRO A 481 -33.84 -4.59 -62.21
N ALA A 482 -32.66 -4.78 -62.80
CA ALA A 482 -31.96 -3.78 -63.61
C ALA A 482 -32.16 -4.04 -65.12
N GLY A 483 -32.09 -2.97 -65.93
CA GLY A 483 -32.03 -3.02 -67.39
C GLY A 483 -31.09 -1.93 -67.96
N PRO A 484 -30.53 -2.07 -69.18
CA PRO A 484 -29.38 -1.27 -69.62
C PRO A 484 -29.63 -0.34 -70.83
N HIS A 485 -28.57 0.39 -71.24
CA HIS A 485 -28.24 1.00 -72.56
C HIS A 485 -27.92 2.52 -72.56
N THR A 486 -27.12 2.94 -73.55
CA THR A 486 -26.22 4.13 -73.51
C THR A 486 -26.20 4.97 -74.79
N THR A 487 -26.23 6.31 -74.66
CA THR A 487 -25.69 7.38 -75.56
C THR A 487 -25.86 8.76 -74.89
N GLY A 488 -25.04 9.81 -75.10
CA GLY A 488 -23.70 9.87 -75.71
C GLY A 488 -23.28 11.26 -76.25
N THR A 489 -22.25 11.88 -75.64
CA THR A 489 -21.35 12.97 -76.17
C THR A 489 -21.94 14.36 -76.55
N PRO A 490 -21.11 15.44 -76.73
CA PRO A 490 -20.00 15.97 -75.91
C PRO A 490 -19.99 17.52 -75.77
N GLY A 491 -19.01 18.14 -75.07
CA GLY A 491 -18.76 19.59 -75.13
C GLY A 491 -17.57 20.09 -74.28
N ALA A 492 -16.59 20.73 -74.91
CA ALA A 492 -15.37 21.32 -74.30
C ALA A 492 -15.48 22.88 -74.27
N PRO A 493 -14.46 23.70 -73.89
CA PRO A 493 -13.05 23.66 -74.36
C PRO A 493 -12.03 23.11 -73.35
#